data_AF-A0A401UGU9-F1
#
_entry.id   AF-A0A401UGU9-F1
#
_cell.length_a   1.000
_cell.length_b   1.000
_cell.length_c   1.000
_cell.angle_alpha   90.00
_cell.angle_beta   90.00
_cell.angle_gamma   90.00
#
_symmetry.space_group_name_H-M   'P 1'
#
loop_
_entity.id
_entity.type
_entity.pdbx_description
1 polymer ?
#
loop_
_entity_poly.entity_id
_entity_poly.type
_entity_poly.pdbx_seq_one_letter_code
_entity_poly.pdbx_strand_id
1 'polypeptide(L)'
;MGMPFNQEGYGLIYNKEIFTKAGIDASKIKTYADLEAASKTLDSKKKDLKLDAVFALPGKETWVTGLHLSNIAFANEFPTVLDAFNAKTTTFKQNQPLKKLLDLQIKYAYKPDGSNKSINSLDYSTQVEKMFSMGKVAIIQQGNWAFGSIDGIDPELSKNIGILPTPLDGVKEGWIYKLCNRF
;
A
#
# COMPACT_ATOMS: atom_id res chain seq x y z
N MET A 1 3.33 30.97 7.43
CA MET A 1 2.37 29.94 7.87
C MET A 1 1.63 29.46 6.63
N GLY A 2 1.70 28.17 6.29
CA GLY A 2 0.99 27.60 5.15
C GLY A 2 -0.34 27.03 5.59
N MET A 3 -1.43 27.44 4.95
CA MET A 3 -2.73 26.79 5.14
C MET A 3 -2.69 25.40 4.48
N PRO A 4 -3.06 24.32 5.18
CA PRO A 4 -3.12 23.00 4.57
C PRO A 4 -4.22 22.98 3.51
N PHE A 5 -3.83 22.92 2.24
CA PHE A 5 -4.77 22.95 1.11
C PHE A 5 -5.25 21.56 0.70
N ASN A 6 -4.45 20.51 0.93
CA ASN A 6 -4.80 19.12 0.60
C ASN A 6 -4.64 18.18 1.81
N GLN A 7 -5.71 17.42 2.09
CA GLN A 7 -5.74 16.33 3.07
C GLN A 7 -5.44 15.02 2.35
N GLU A 8 -4.18 14.59 2.36
CA GLU A 8 -3.78 13.39 1.62
C GLU A 8 -3.89 12.12 2.47
N GLY A 9 -4.84 11.25 2.14
CA GLY A 9 -5.02 9.94 2.75
C GLY A 9 -4.38 8.85 1.90
N TYR A 10 -3.60 7.96 2.52
CA TYR A 10 -2.91 6.88 1.86
C TYR A 10 -3.02 5.56 2.62
N GLY A 11 -2.87 4.47 1.86
CA GLY A 11 -2.95 3.11 2.37
C GLY A 11 -2.69 2.13 1.24
N LEU A 12 -3.33 0.98 1.32
CA LEU A 12 -3.29 -0.03 0.26
C LEU A 12 -4.56 0.12 -0.60
N ILE A 13 -4.42 0.74 -1.77
CA ILE A 13 -5.50 0.80 -2.75
C ILE A 13 -5.71 -0.60 -3.32
N TYR A 14 -6.95 -1.06 -3.37
CA TYR A 14 -7.31 -2.37 -3.90
C TYR A 14 -8.43 -2.28 -4.94
N ASN A 15 -8.43 -3.24 -5.87
CA ASN A 15 -9.50 -3.43 -6.85
C ASN A 15 -10.64 -4.29 -6.24
N LYS A 16 -11.82 -3.69 -6.04
CA LYS A 16 -12.97 -4.36 -5.38
C LYS A 16 -13.52 -5.52 -6.20
N GLU A 17 -13.50 -5.41 -7.53
CA GLU A 17 -13.98 -6.48 -8.40
C GLU A 17 -13.11 -7.74 -8.27
N ILE A 18 -11.79 -7.55 -8.27
CA ILE A 18 -10.83 -8.65 -8.07
C ILE A 18 -11.01 -9.30 -6.71
N PHE A 19 -11.21 -8.51 -5.66
CA PHE A 19 -11.48 -9.02 -4.31
C PHE A 19 -12.80 -9.81 -4.26
N THR A 20 -13.85 -9.28 -4.90
CA THR A 20 -15.16 -9.96 -4.98
C THR A 20 -15.04 -11.29 -5.71
N LYS A 21 -14.37 -11.33 -6.87
CA LYS A 21 -14.11 -12.58 -7.62
C LYS A 21 -13.26 -13.57 -6.83
N ALA A 22 -12.33 -13.07 -6.00
CA ALA A 22 -11.53 -13.90 -5.11
C ALA A 22 -12.31 -14.41 -3.89
N GLY A 23 -13.51 -13.89 -3.61
CA GLY A 23 -14.30 -14.18 -2.42
C GLY A 23 -13.76 -13.52 -1.14
N ILE A 24 -13.07 -12.38 -1.29
CA ILE A 24 -12.42 -11.66 -0.20
C ILE A 24 -13.28 -10.46 0.19
N ASP A 25 -13.70 -10.44 1.46
CA ASP A 25 -14.36 -9.29 2.07
C ASP A 25 -13.31 -8.33 2.65
N ALA A 26 -13.08 -7.23 1.94
CA ALA A 26 -12.11 -6.20 2.31
C ALA A 26 -12.36 -5.60 3.70
N SER A 27 -13.61 -5.56 4.18
CA SER A 27 -13.95 -4.98 5.50
C SER A 27 -13.42 -5.80 6.68
N LYS A 28 -13.07 -7.06 6.43
CA LYS A 28 -12.47 -7.98 7.41
C LYS A 28 -10.95 -7.87 7.48
N ILE A 29 -10.31 -7.14 6.56
CA ILE A 29 -8.86 -6.98 6.54
C ILE A 29 -8.48 -5.83 7.46
N LYS A 30 -8.14 -6.17 8.71
CA LYS A 30 -7.78 -5.19 9.74
C LYS A 30 -6.38 -5.40 10.27
N THR A 31 -5.89 -6.65 10.21
CA THR A 31 -4.60 -7.05 10.76
C THR A 31 -3.63 -7.49 9.68
N TYR A 32 -2.34 -7.58 10.04
CA TYR A 32 -1.31 -8.15 9.19
C TYR A 32 -1.69 -9.58 8.76
N ALA A 33 -2.22 -10.39 9.69
CA ALA A 33 -2.62 -11.76 9.40
C ALA A 33 -3.75 -11.81 8.36
N ASP A 34 -4.72 -10.89 8.43
CA ASP A 34 -5.80 -10.80 7.44
C ASP A 34 -5.24 -10.41 6.06
N LEU A 35 -4.34 -9.42 6.02
CA LEU A 35 -3.70 -8.98 4.77
C LEU A 35 -2.86 -10.11 4.16
N GLU A 36 -2.14 -10.86 4.97
CA GLU A 36 -1.37 -12.02 4.54
C GLU A 36 -2.28 -13.11 3.98
N ALA A 37 -3.40 -13.42 4.65
CA ALA A 37 -4.37 -14.42 4.20
C ALA A 37 -5.05 -14.01 2.88
N ALA A 38 -5.42 -12.73 2.74
CA ALA A 38 -5.95 -12.18 1.50
C ALA A 38 -4.92 -12.27 0.36
N SER A 39 -3.66 -11.91 0.63
CA SER A 39 -2.57 -11.99 -0.35
C SER A 39 -2.32 -13.43 -0.82
N LYS A 40 -2.32 -14.40 0.10
CA LYS A 40 -2.24 -15.84 -0.22
C LYS A 40 -3.39 -16.29 -1.11
N THR A 41 -4.61 -15.86 -0.78
CA THR A 41 -5.81 -16.20 -1.56
C THR A 41 -5.74 -15.63 -2.97
N LEU A 42 -5.38 -14.36 -3.12
CA LEU A 42 -5.21 -13.71 -4.42
C LEU A 42 -4.13 -14.39 -5.27
N ASP A 43 -2.96 -14.68 -4.70
CA ASP A 43 -1.88 -15.35 -5.41
C ASP A 43 -2.28 -16.77 -5.85
N SER A 44 -3.00 -17.51 -5.01
CA SER A 44 -3.49 -18.86 -5.36
C SER A 44 -4.48 -18.86 -6.53
N LYS A 45 -5.21 -17.75 -6.72
CA LYS A 45 -6.23 -17.57 -7.76
C LYS A 45 -5.76 -16.69 -8.94
N LYS A 46 -4.48 -16.30 -8.97
CA LYS A 46 -4.00 -15.28 -9.93
C LYS A 46 -4.28 -15.60 -11.39
N LYS A 47 -4.19 -16.88 -11.79
CA LYS A 47 -4.48 -17.32 -13.16
C LYS A 47 -5.95 -17.07 -13.52
N ASP A 48 -6.86 -17.43 -12.64
CA ASP A 48 -8.31 -17.26 -12.86
C ASP A 48 -8.71 -15.78 -12.82
N LEU A 49 -8.03 -15.00 -11.98
CA LEU A 49 -8.19 -13.56 -11.85
C LEU A 49 -7.44 -12.76 -12.93
N LYS A 50 -6.66 -13.42 -13.79
CA LYS A 50 -5.79 -12.81 -14.83
C LYS A 50 -4.81 -11.76 -14.28
N LEU A 51 -4.32 -12.01 -13.07
CA LEU A 51 -3.31 -11.21 -12.37
C LEU A 51 -1.90 -11.68 -12.72
N ASP A 52 -1.00 -10.72 -12.91
CA ASP A 52 0.44 -10.98 -13.00
C ASP A 52 1.06 -11.12 -11.60
N ALA A 53 0.51 -10.40 -10.62
CA ALA A 53 0.91 -10.46 -9.21
C ALA A 53 -0.19 -9.92 -8.29
N VAL A 54 0.00 -10.05 -6.97
CA VAL A 54 -0.93 -9.44 -5.98
C VAL A 54 -0.61 -7.95 -5.82
N PHE A 55 0.66 -7.61 -5.66
CA PHE A 55 1.12 -6.24 -5.47
C PHE A 55 1.93 -5.72 -6.66
N ALA A 56 1.90 -4.40 -6.86
CA ALA A 56 3.00 -3.70 -7.51
C ALA A 56 3.66 -2.75 -6.50
N LEU A 57 4.97 -2.91 -6.29
CA LEU A 57 5.77 -2.09 -5.38
C LEU A 57 6.72 -1.22 -6.23
N PRO A 58 6.66 0.12 -6.17
CA PRO A 58 7.43 0.98 -7.05
C PRO A 58 8.79 1.26 -6.42
N GLY A 59 9.72 0.30 -6.51
CA GLY A 59 11.02 0.38 -5.82
C GLY A 59 11.90 1.56 -6.26
N LYS A 60 11.64 2.15 -7.44
CA LYS A 60 12.31 3.37 -7.91
C LYS A 60 11.81 4.63 -7.19
N GLU A 61 10.60 4.60 -6.66
CA GLU A 61 9.94 5.70 -5.96
C GLU A 61 10.28 5.69 -4.47
N THR A 62 11.40 6.30 -4.11
CA THR A 62 11.89 6.32 -2.72
C THR A 62 10.91 6.98 -1.74
N TRP A 63 9.99 7.83 -2.19
CA TRP A 63 8.96 8.43 -1.34
C TRP A 63 7.86 7.42 -0.93
N VAL A 64 7.57 6.39 -1.74
CA VAL A 64 6.55 5.40 -1.35
C VAL A 64 7.04 4.54 -0.18
N THR A 65 8.28 4.05 -0.25
CA THR A 65 8.86 3.20 0.80
C THR A 65 9.51 4.02 1.92
N GLY A 66 10.21 5.10 1.56
CA GLY A 66 10.98 5.93 2.49
C GLY A 66 10.19 7.02 3.20
N LEU A 67 9.04 7.47 2.66
CA LEU A 67 8.13 8.41 3.32
C LEU A 67 6.84 7.71 3.77
N HIS A 68 6.04 7.15 2.85
CA HIS A 68 4.71 6.63 3.22
C HIS A 68 4.77 5.36 4.07
N LEU A 69 5.55 4.36 3.66
CA LEU A 69 5.66 3.12 4.41
C LEU A 69 6.37 3.35 5.76
N SER A 70 7.46 4.12 5.81
CA SER A 70 8.18 4.41 7.05
C SER A 70 7.35 5.21 8.07
N ASN A 71 6.52 6.16 7.60
CA ASN A 71 5.62 6.95 8.46
C ASN A 71 4.66 6.07 9.27
N ILE A 72 4.28 4.89 8.75
CA ILE A 72 3.43 3.93 9.48
C ILE A 72 4.12 3.46 10.77
N ALA A 73 5.44 3.24 10.72
CA ALA A 73 6.21 2.88 11.90
C ALA A 73 6.40 4.08 12.84
N PHE A 74 6.81 5.23 12.32
CA PHE A 74 7.10 6.41 13.15
C PHE A 74 5.87 7.02 13.81
N ALA A 75 4.70 6.95 13.15
CA ALA A 75 3.44 7.39 13.75
C ALA A 75 3.15 6.66 15.06
N ASN A 76 3.67 5.44 15.26
CA ASN A 76 3.53 4.64 16.48
C ASN A 76 4.58 4.92 17.55
N GLU A 77 5.58 5.73 17.24
CA GLU A 77 6.67 6.05 18.16
C GLU A 77 6.50 7.43 18.79
N PHE A 78 5.89 8.38 18.08
CA PHE A 78 5.69 9.75 18.53
C PHE A 78 4.20 10.05 18.75
N PRO A 79 3.83 10.73 19.86
CA PRO A 79 2.44 11.12 20.13
C PRO A 79 1.90 12.12 19.10
N THR A 80 2.75 13.01 18.59
CA THR A 80 2.38 14.03 17.59
C THR A 80 3.45 14.19 16.51
N VAL A 81 3.07 14.78 15.37
CA VAL A 81 4.01 15.15 14.29
C VAL A 81 5.06 16.14 14.78
N LEU A 82 4.70 17.05 15.69
CA LEU A 82 5.63 18.04 16.22
C LEU A 82 6.71 17.38 17.10
N ASP A 83 6.33 16.38 17.88
CA ASP A 83 7.30 15.59 18.67
C ASP A 83 8.27 14.85 17.75
N ALA A 84 7.75 14.24 16.67
CA ALA A 84 8.58 13.59 15.66
C ALA A 84 9.54 14.58 14.97
N PHE A 85 9.06 15.78 14.64
CA PHE A 85 9.87 16.83 13.99
C PHE A 85 10.99 17.34 14.90
N ASN A 86 10.71 17.51 16.19
CA ASN A 86 11.70 18.00 17.16
C ASN A 86 12.67 16.92 17.65
N ALA A 87 12.40 15.64 17.37
CA ALA A 87 13.23 14.53 17.82
C ALA A 87 14.58 14.49 17.07
N LYS A 88 15.68 14.47 17.83
CA LYS A 88 17.04 14.30 17.27
C LYS A 88 17.38 12.85 16.93
N THR A 89 16.64 11.90 17.50
CA THR A 89 16.88 10.47 17.38
C THR A 89 15.55 9.73 17.38
N THR A 90 15.50 8.59 16.71
CA THR A 90 14.40 7.62 16.78
C THR A 90 14.96 6.27 17.19
N THR A 91 14.23 5.57 18.04
CA THR A 91 14.51 4.19 18.42
C THR A 91 14.08 3.19 17.33
N PHE A 92 13.21 3.63 16.42
CA PHE A 92 12.64 2.85 15.33
C PHE A 92 12.07 1.51 15.82
N LYS A 93 11.23 1.56 16.86
CA LYS A 93 10.75 0.38 17.60
C LYS A 93 10.03 -0.63 16.71
N GLN A 94 9.31 -0.12 15.70
CA GLN A 94 8.54 -0.94 14.78
C GLN A 94 9.29 -1.37 13.52
N ASN A 95 10.62 -1.46 13.59
CA ASN A 95 11.42 -1.91 12.46
C ASN A 95 11.09 -3.36 12.01
N GLN A 96 10.87 -4.30 12.93
CA GLN A 96 10.57 -5.70 12.59
C GLN A 96 9.16 -5.83 11.98
N PRO A 97 8.09 -5.27 12.59
CA PRO A 97 6.77 -5.23 11.94
C PRO A 97 6.78 -4.56 10.56
N LEU A 98 7.51 -3.45 10.42
CA LEU A 98 7.62 -2.74 9.14
C LEU A 98 8.31 -3.60 8.08
N LYS A 99 9.41 -4.25 8.47
CA LYS A 99 10.12 -5.18 7.60
C LYS A 99 9.21 -6.33 7.18
N LYS A 100 8.45 -6.91 8.12
CA LYS A 100 7.52 -8.01 7.85
C LYS A 100 6.44 -7.61 6.83
N LEU A 101 5.89 -6.41 6.95
CA LEU A 101 4.95 -5.85 5.98
C LEU A 101 5.60 -5.63 4.60
N LEU A 102 6.81 -5.07 4.55
CA LEU A 102 7.54 -4.88 3.29
C LEU A 102 7.87 -6.23 2.63
N ASP A 103 8.31 -7.22 3.41
CA ASP A 103 8.61 -8.57 2.94
C ASP A 103 7.36 -9.24 2.35
N LEU A 104 6.18 -9.03 2.96
CA LEU A 104 4.90 -9.53 2.42
C LEU A 104 4.62 -8.92 1.03
N GLN A 105 4.77 -7.60 0.89
CA GLN A 105 4.58 -6.93 -0.39
C GLN A 105 5.59 -7.45 -1.42
N ILE A 106 6.88 -7.54 -1.08
CA ILE A 106 7.93 -8.06 -1.97
C ILE A 106 7.62 -9.51 -2.39
N LYS A 107 7.21 -10.36 -1.45
CA LYS A 107 6.91 -11.78 -1.71
C LYS A 107 5.88 -11.93 -2.82
N TYR A 108 4.80 -11.17 -2.77
CA TYR A 108 3.69 -11.24 -3.73
C TYR A 108 3.69 -10.11 -4.78
N ALA A 109 4.79 -9.37 -4.89
CA ALA A 109 4.94 -8.30 -5.88
C ALA A 109 5.26 -8.84 -7.28
N TYR A 110 4.83 -8.08 -8.29
CA TYR A 110 5.32 -8.16 -9.65
C TYR A 110 6.83 -7.93 -9.69
N LYS A 111 7.55 -8.81 -10.40
CA LYS A 111 9.01 -8.79 -10.55
C LYS A 111 9.32 -8.94 -12.05
N PRO A 112 9.71 -7.86 -12.75
CA PRO A 112 9.91 -7.87 -14.20
C PRO A 112 10.81 -9.00 -14.71
N ASP A 113 11.86 -9.33 -13.95
CA ASP A 113 12.80 -10.42 -14.27
C ASP A 113 12.69 -11.63 -13.33
N GLY A 114 11.65 -11.68 -12.49
CA GLY A 114 11.44 -12.71 -11.48
C GLY A 114 12.28 -12.55 -10.19
N SER A 115 13.26 -11.63 -10.14
CA SER A 115 14.09 -11.38 -8.97
C SER A 115 13.51 -10.27 -8.08
N ASN A 116 13.80 -10.29 -6.77
CA ASN A 116 13.42 -9.18 -5.89
C ASN A 116 14.09 -7.86 -6.27
N LYS A 117 15.25 -7.92 -6.94
CA LYS A 117 16.02 -6.73 -7.34
C LYS A 117 15.30 -5.93 -8.43
N SER A 118 14.58 -6.58 -9.34
CA SER A 118 13.87 -5.87 -10.42
C SER A 118 12.72 -5.01 -9.95
N ILE A 119 12.26 -5.17 -8.70
CA ILE A 119 11.31 -4.23 -8.09
C ILE A 119 11.85 -2.79 -8.13
N ASN A 120 13.18 -2.61 -8.06
CA ASN A 120 13.82 -1.29 -8.10
C ASN A 120 13.74 -0.60 -9.48
N SER A 121 13.29 -1.28 -10.54
CA SER A 121 13.04 -0.65 -11.84
C SER A 121 11.61 -0.13 -12.00
N LEU A 122 10.68 -0.47 -11.08
CA LEU A 122 9.29 -0.03 -11.15
C LEU A 122 9.18 1.40 -10.63
N ASP A 123 8.69 2.29 -11.48
CA ASP A 123 8.26 3.65 -11.13
C ASP A 123 6.75 3.74 -10.89
N TYR A 124 6.30 4.95 -10.54
CA TYR A 124 4.90 5.27 -10.36
C TYR A 124 4.03 4.91 -11.58
N SER A 125 4.44 5.29 -12.80
CA SER A 125 3.68 4.98 -14.02
C SER A 125 3.54 3.47 -14.22
N THR A 126 4.62 2.72 -14.03
CA THR A 126 4.53 1.25 -14.11
C THR A 126 3.56 0.71 -13.06
N GLN A 127 3.66 1.14 -11.81
CA GLN A 127 2.80 0.66 -10.73
C GLN A 127 1.32 1.02 -10.93
N VAL A 128 1.02 2.31 -11.10
CA VAL A 128 -0.35 2.83 -11.13
C VAL A 128 -0.97 2.59 -12.49
N GLU A 129 -0.32 3.02 -13.55
CA GLU A 129 -0.93 3.08 -14.88
C GLU A 129 -0.92 1.72 -15.58
N LYS A 130 0.23 1.05 -15.60
CA LYS A 130 0.39 -0.20 -16.38
C LYS A 130 -0.05 -1.44 -15.61
N MET A 131 0.23 -1.48 -14.31
CA MET A 131 -0.07 -2.67 -13.51
C MET A 131 -1.46 -2.58 -12.88
N PHE A 132 -1.76 -1.52 -12.11
CA PHE A 132 -3.01 -1.45 -11.37
C PHE A 132 -4.20 -1.03 -12.24
N SER A 133 -4.08 0.06 -13.00
CA SER A 133 -5.19 0.56 -13.84
C SER A 133 -5.58 -0.41 -14.96
N MET A 134 -4.66 -1.26 -15.41
CA MET A 134 -4.95 -2.32 -16.39
C MET A 134 -5.37 -3.65 -15.73
N GLY A 135 -5.61 -3.67 -14.42
CA GLY A 135 -6.07 -4.85 -13.68
C GLY A 135 -5.05 -6.00 -13.59
N LYS A 136 -3.76 -5.73 -13.75
CA LYS A 136 -2.68 -6.73 -13.69
C LYS A 136 -2.20 -7.03 -12.27
N VAL A 137 -2.46 -6.14 -11.32
CA VAL A 137 -2.26 -6.36 -9.89
C VAL A 137 -3.52 -6.02 -9.10
N ALA A 138 -3.67 -6.63 -7.93
CA ALA A 138 -4.84 -6.44 -7.08
C ALA A 138 -4.69 -5.26 -6.11
N ILE A 139 -3.46 -4.95 -5.68
CA ILE A 139 -3.17 -4.00 -4.60
C ILE A 139 -1.94 -3.13 -4.92
N ILE A 140 -2.02 -1.84 -4.62
CA ILE A 140 -0.88 -0.90 -4.66
C ILE A 140 -0.86 -0.01 -3.41
N GLN A 141 0.33 0.42 -2.96
CA GLN A 141 0.45 1.42 -1.91
C GLN A 141 0.48 2.81 -2.51
N GLN A 142 -0.63 3.54 -2.40
CA GLN A 142 -0.79 4.92 -2.85
C GLN A 142 -1.87 5.65 -2.03
N GLY A 143 -2.09 6.93 -2.33
CA GLY A 143 -3.15 7.73 -1.74
C GLY A 143 -4.12 8.31 -2.77
N ASN A 144 -4.96 9.22 -2.32
CA ASN A 144 -6.01 9.85 -3.14
C ASN A 144 -5.48 10.52 -4.42
N TRP A 145 -4.21 10.95 -4.45
CA TRP A 145 -3.56 11.51 -5.65
C TRP A 145 -3.54 10.54 -6.83
N ALA A 146 -3.53 9.22 -6.59
CA ALA A 146 -3.50 8.23 -7.66
C ALA A 146 -4.82 8.16 -8.45
N PHE A 147 -5.91 8.70 -7.90
CA PHE A 147 -7.23 8.66 -8.53
C PHE A 147 -7.21 9.22 -9.95
N GLY A 148 -6.57 10.39 -10.18
CA GLY A 148 -6.55 11.01 -11.50
C GLY A 148 -5.85 10.16 -12.57
N SER A 149 -4.72 9.52 -12.21
CA SER A 149 -4.03 8.59 -13.11
C SER A 149 -4.86 7.34 -13.39
N ILE A 150 -5.57 6.82 -12.38
CA ILE A 150 -6.43 5.64 -12.53
C ILE A 150 -7.62 5.98 -13.42
N ASP A 151 -8.35 7.06 -13.11
CA ASP A 151 -9.53 7.51 -13.84
C ASP A 151 -9.21 7.85 -15.30
N GLY A 152 -8.06 8.46 -15.57
CA GLY A 152 -7.62 8.74 -16.94
C GLY A 152 -7.37 7.50 -17.81
N ILE A 153 -7.16 6.33 -17.22
CA ILE A 153 -6.91 5.06 -17.92
C ILE A 153 -8.15 4.17 -17.91
N ASP A 154 -8.77 4.03 -16.74
CA ASP A 154 -9.96 3.21 -16.52
C ASP A 154 -10.93 3.91 -15.54
N PRO A 155 -11.90 4.68 -16.08
CA PRO A 155 -12.94 5.34 -15.29
C PRO A 155 -13.94 4.39 -14.60
N GLU A 156 -14.02 3.13 -15.02
CA GLU A 156 -14.88 2.14 -14.36
C GLU A 156 -14.18 1.58 -13.13
N LEU A 157 -12.89 1.25 -13.27
CA LEU A 157 -12.04 0.87 -12.16
C LEU A 157 -11.94 1.98 -11.12
N SER A 158 -11.76 3.25 -11.51
CA SER A 158 -11.63 4.37 -10.56
C SER A 158 -12.82 4.46 -9.58
N LYS A 159 -14.02 4.08 -10.01
CA LYS A 159 -15.24 4.00 -9.17
C LYS A 159 -15.30 2.74 -8.32
N ASN A 160 -14.51 1.73 -8.67
CA ASN A 160 -14.50 0.40 -8.06
C ASN A 160 -13.19 0.07 -7.32
N ILE A 161 -12.47 1.08 -6.86
CA ILE A 161 -11.36 0.93 -5.91
C ILE A 161 -11.82 1.20 -4.47
N GLY A 162 -11.05 0.68 -3.51
CA GLY A 162 -11.12 1.10 -2.12
C GLY A 162 -9.72 1.24 -1.53
N ILE A 163 -9.63 1.71 -0.29
CA ILE A 163 -8.38 1.80 0.46
C ILE A 163 -8.52 0.88 1.67
N LEU A 164 -7.64 -0.12 1.75
CA LEU A 164 -7.46 -0.93 2.95
C LEU A 164 -6.58 -0.16 3.95
N PRO A 165 -6.79 -0.38 5.25
CA PRO A 165 -5.79 -0.06 6.26
C PRO A 165 -4.43 -0.68 5.90
N THR A 166 -3.35 -0.05 6.36
CA THR A 166 -2.02 -0.64 6.26
C THR A 166 -1.62 -1.19 7.64
N PRO A 167 -1.90 -2.47 7.95
CA PRO A 167 -1.68 -3.02 9.27
C PRO A 167 -0.19 -3.14 9.58
N LEU A 168 0.16 -2.91 10.83
CA LEU A 168 1.50 -3.07 11.36
C LEU A 168 1.39 -3.95 12.61
N ASP A 169 1.99 -5.13 12.55
CA ASP A 169 1.91 -6.12 13.63
C ASP A 169 2.42 -5.55 14.96
N GLY A 170 1.74 -5.86 16.07
CA GLY A 170 2.17 -5.43 17.41
C GLY A 170 1.87 -3.98 17.79
N VAL A 171 1.07 -3.25 17.00
CA VAL A 171 0.48 -1.95 17.39
C VAL A 171 -1.04 -1.99 17.26
N LYS A 172 -1.72 -0.87 17.56
CA LYS A 172 -3.14 -0.75 17.20
C LYS A 172 -3.23 -0.74 15.66
N GLU A 173 -3.80 -1.81 15.11
CA GLU A 173 -3.95 -2.07 13.67
C GLU A 173 -5.28 -1.51 13.12
N GLY A 174 -5.44 -1.52 11.79
CA GLY A 174 -6.70 -1.11 11.13
C GLY A 174 -6.83 0.37 10.77
N TRP A 175 -5.73 1.13 10.71
CA TRP A 175 -5.76 2.56 10.38
C TRP A 175 -5.50 2.88 8.90
N ILE A 176 -6.20 3.92 8.42
CA ILE A 176 -5.84 4.65 7.20
C ILE A 176 -4.97 5.83 7.60
N TYR A 177 -3.84 6.03 6.91
CA TYR A 177 -2.86 7.05 7.26
C TYR A 177 -3.11 8.32 6.46
N LYS A 178 -2.93 9.48 7.09
CA LYS A 178 -2.92 10.77 6.40
C LYS A 178 -1.53 11.37 6.51
N LEU A 179 -1.07 12.05 5.46
CA LEU A 179 0.01 13.03 5.62
C LEU A 179 -0.52 14.11 6.60
N CYS A 180 0.00 14.08 7.82
CA CYS A 180 -0.26 14.98 8.97
C CYS A 180 -1.02 14.42 10.21
N ASN A 181 -1.54 13.17 10.25
CA ASN A 181 -1.79 12.33 11.47
C ASN A 181 -2.82 11.20 11.25
N ARG A 182 -2.83 10.20 12.16
CA ARG A 182 -3.81 9.11 12.24
C ARG A 182 -5.22 9.60 12.64
N PHE A 183 -6.25 9.03 12.03
CA PHE A 183 -7.64 9.07 12.52
C PHE A 183 -7.88 7.94 13.52
#